data_AF-A0A928RN95-F1
#
_entry.id   AF-A0A928RN95-F1
#
_cell.length_a   1.000
_cell.length_b   1.000
_cell.length_c   1.000
_cell.angle_alpha   90.00
_cell.angle_beta   90.00
_cell.angle_gamma   90.00
#
_symmetry.space_group_name_H-M   'P 1'
#
loop_
_entity.id
_entity.type
_entity.pdbx_description
1 polymer ?
#
loop_
_entity_poly.entity_id
_entity_poly.type
_entity_poly.pdbx_seq_one_letter_code
_entity_poly.pdbx_strand_id
1 'polypeptide(L)'
;MNCYNFKNFCQSMLKRLNLLFYNQGKVVGEMEQEEDKIKQALLKKALGYSASETVEEFSIDEEGNKKLSKKKVTKKHYSPDISAVKVLLERYYKTYEERVLSMSDDELKLEKTRLENILKGEVDGN
;
A
#
# COMPACT_ATOMS: atom_id res chain seq x y z
N MET A 1 27.02 11.83 46.65
CA MET A 1 26.50 11.29 45.37
C MET A 1 26.48 12.38 44.32
N ASN A 2 27.18 12.17 43.20
CA ASN A 2 27.43 13.21 42.20
C ASN A 2 26.23 13.37 41.25
N CYS A 3 25.44 14.45 41.42
CA CYS A 3 24.23 14.75 40.64
C CYS A 3 24.47 14.85 39.12
N TYR A 4 25.71 15.07 38.71
CA TYR A 4 26.14 15.10 37.30
C TYR A 4 25.98 13.75 36.59
N ASN A 5 26.11 12.63 37.30
CA ASN A 5 26.02 11.31 36.65
C ASN A 5 24.57 10.91 36.31
N PHE A 6 23.61 11.34 37.13
CA PHE A 6 22.19 11.02 36.92
C PHE A 6 21.59 11.80 35.74
N LYS A 7 21.95 13.08 35.59
CA LYS A 7 21.49 13.89 34.44
C LYS A 7 21.97 13.33 33.09
N ASN A 8 23.24 12.92 33.02
CA ASN A 8 23.78 12.28 31.83
C ASN A 8 23.12 10.92 31.53
N PHE A 9 22.81 10.14 32.56
CA PHE A 9 22.08 8.88 32.43
C PHE A 9 20.66 9.09 31.88
N CYS A 10 19.89 10.04 32.42
CA CYS A 10 18.56 10.38 31.92
C CYS A 10 18.59 10.91 30.48
N GLN A 11 19.56 11.75 30.14
CA GLN A 11 19.68 12.30 28.78
C GLN A 11 20.09 11.23 27.75
N SER A 12 20.90 10.25 28.16
CA SER A 12 21.22 9.07 27.37
C SER A 12 20.00 8.18 27.14
N MET A 13 19.21 7.91 28.19
CA MET A 13 17.96 7.15 28.06
C MET A 13 16.93 7.85 27.16
N LEU A 14 16.75 9.16 27.30
CA LEU A 14 15.85 9.95 26.45
C LEU A 14 16.28 9.92 24.97
N LYS A 15 17.58 10.03 24.68
CA LYS A 15 18.10 9.86 23.31
C LYS A 15 17.81 8.46 22.77
N ARG A 16 17.97 7.43 23.60
CA ARG A 16 17.72 6.03 23.20
C ARG A 16 16.24 5.77 22.97
N LEU A 17 15.35 6.33 23.79
CA LEU A 17 13.90 6.29 23.59
C LEU A 17 13.52 6.97 22.27
N ASN A 18 13.97 8.21 22.04
CA ASN A 18 13.65 8.94 20.81
C ASN A 18 14.16 8.22 19.55
N LEU A 19 15.33 7.60 19.62
CA LEU A 19 15.86 6.80 18.51
C LEU A 19 15.01 5.55 18.25
N LEU A 20 14.50 4.89 19.30
CA LEU A 20 13.58 3.76 19.14
C LEU A 20 12.25 4.20 18.53
N PHE A 21 11.66 5.31 18.99
CA PHE A 21 10.43 5.86 18.41
C PHE A 21 10.61 6.27 16.95
N TYR A 22 11.73 6.92 16.60
CA TYR A 22 12.04 7.30 15.22
C TYR A 22 12.21 6.07 14.31
N ASN A 23 12.94 5.05 14.78
CA ASN A 23 13.11 3.82 14.00
C ASN A 23 11.78 3.04 13.87
N GLN A 24 10.95 3.02 14.91
CA GLN A 24 9.60 2.44 14.83
C GLN A 24 8.74 3.19 13.79
N GLY A 25 8.72 4.53 13.82
CA GLY A 25 8.00 5.33 12.82
C GLY A 25 8.54 5.14 11.39
N LYS A 26 9.85 4.98 11.22
CA LYS A 26 10.48 4.73 9.91
C LYS A 26 10.12 3.34 9.36
N VAL A 27 10.10 2.31 10.20
CA VAL A 27 9.68 0.95 9.81
C VAL A 27 8.21 0.94 9.40
N VAL A 28 7.34 1.65 10.13
CA VAL A 28 5.91 1.76 9.76
C VAL A 28 5.74 2.47 8.40
N GLY A 29 6.49 3.54 8.15
CA GLY A 29 6.45 4.25 6.86
C GLY A 29 6.99 3.44 5.68
N GLU A 30 8.00 2.58 5.89
CA GLU A 30 8.51 1.67 4.85
C GLU A 30 7.52 0.53 4.56
N MET A 31 6.84 -0.02 5.58
CA MET A 31 5.80 -1.05 5.40
C MET A 31 4.57 -0.53 4.67
N GLU A 32 4.13 0.70 4.95
CA GLU A 32 2.96 1.31 4.29
C GLU A 32 3.18 1.46 2.76
N GLN A 33 4.41 1.81 2.35
CA GLN A 33 4.77 1.86 0.93
C GLN A 33 4.78 0.49 0.24
N GLU A 34 5.10 -0.58 0.98
CA GLU A 34 5.06 -1.94 0.45
C GLU A 34 3.63 -2.45 0.31
N GLU A 35 2.76 -2.18 1.27
CA GLU A 35 1.35 -2.57 1.20
C GLU A 35 0.64 -1.93 0.00
N ASP A 36 0.92 -0.66 -0.29
CA ASP A 36 0.38 0.03 -1.46
C ASP A 36 0.85 -0.58 -2.78
N LYS A 37 2.14 -0.97 -2.86
CA LYS A 37 2.68 -1.66 -4.04
C LYS A 37 2.02 -3.02 -4.25
N ILE A 38 1.79 -3.77 -3.17
CA ILE A 38 1.10 -5.06 -3.20
C ILE A 38 -0.34 -4.87 -3.66
N LYS A 39 -1.05 -3.89 -3.10
CA LYS A 39 -2.43 -3.55 -3.48
C LYS A 39 -2.52 -3.20 -4.96
N GLN A 40 -1.59 -2.38 -5.48
CA GLN A 40 -1.55 -2.01 -6.89
C GLN A 40 -1.23 -3.21 -7.80
N ALA A 41 -0.32 -4.09 -7.40
CA ALA A 41 0.01 -5.30 -8.15
C ALA A 41 -1.20 -6.26 -8.22
N LEU A 42 -1.89 -6.46 -7.10
CA LEU A 42 -3.13 -7.24 -7.05
C LEU A 42 -4.21 -6.60 -7.92
N LEU A 43 -4.36 -5.28 -7.90
CA LEU A 43 -5.34 -4.57 -8.72
C LEU A 43 -5.08 -4.75 -10.21
N LYS A 44 -3.82 -4.64 -10.66
CA LYS A 44 -3.43 -4.91 -12.05
C LYS A 44 -3.75 -6.35 -12.46
N LYS A 45 -3.52 -7.30 -11.57
CA LYS A 45 -3.82 -8.71 -11.83
C LYS A 45 -5.33 -8.97 -11.87
N ALA A 46 -6.08 -8.34 -10.98
CA ALA A 46 -7.53 -8.45 -10.88
C ALA A 46 -8.24 -7.88 -12.12
N LEU A 47 -7.78 -6.75 -12.65
CA LEU A 47 -8.37 -6.10 -13.84
C LEU A 47 -7.85 -6.67 -15.17
N GLY A 48 -6.80 -7.48 -15.13
CA GLY A 48 -6.05 -7.88 -16.31
C GLY A 48 -5.13 -6.76 -16.80
N TYR A 49 -4.04 -7.14 -17.46
CA TYR A 49 -3.05 -6.18 -17.95
C TYR A 49 -2.32 -6.70 -19.18
N SER A 50 -1.71 -5.79 -19.93
CA SER A 50 -0.84 -6.12 -21.05
C SER A 50 0.60 -5.77 -20.70
N ALA A 51 1.53 -6.71 -20.90
CA ALA A 51 2.95 -6.50 -20.66
C ALA A 51 3.74 -6.61 -21.97
N SER A 52 4.73 -5.74 -22.14
CA SER A 52 5.67 -5.80 -23.26
C SER A 52 7.01 -6.34 -22.77
N GLU A 53 7.46 -7.42 -23.38
CA GLU A 53 8.78 -8.01 -23.18
C GLU A 53 9.66 -7.63 -24.38
N THR A 54 10.80 -7.00 -24.15
CA THR A 54 11.73 -6.60 -25.21
C THR A 54 13.01 -7.41 -25.08
N VAL A 55 13.36 -8.15 -26.13
CA VAL A 55 14.60 -8.91 -26.23
C VAL A 55 15.50 -8.19 -27.24
N GLU A 56 16.70 -7.81 -26.80
CA GLU A 56 17.72 -7.12 -27.60
C GLU A 56 18.95 -8.02 -27.72
N GLU A 57 19.27 -8.43 -28.94
CA GLU A 57 20.47 -9.19 -29.28
C GLU A 57 21.57 -8.21 -29.71
N PHE A 58 22.78 -8.36 -29.16
CA PHE A 58 23.94 -7.52 -29.49
C PHE A 58 24.99 -8.35 -30.23
N SER A 59 25.46 -7.86 -31.38
CA SER A 59 26.64 -8.38 -32.09
C SER A 59 27.86 -7.51 -31.80
N ILE A 60 29.05 -8.08 -31.90
CA ILE A 60 30.31 -7.34 -31.77
C ILE A 60 30.82 -7.07 -33.19
N ASP A 61 31.02 -5.80 -33.52
CA ASP A 61 31.59 -5.38 -34.81
C ASP A 61 33.11 -5.62 -34.85
N GLU A 62 33.74 -5.53 -36.03
CA GLU A 62 35.17 -5.79 -36.23
C GLU A 62 36.10 -4.90 -35.37
N GLU A 63 35.57 -3.77 -34.88
CA GLU A 63 36.26 -2.79 -34.01
C GLU A 63 36.00 -3.04 -32.51
N GLY A 64 35.31 -4.12 -32.15
CA GLY A 64 35.02 -4.49 -30.75
C GLY A 64 33.80 -3.79 -30.13
N ASN A 65 33.08 -2.98 -30.91
CA ASN A 65 31.91 -2.23 -30.45
C ASN A 65 30.65 -3.11 -30.42
N LYS A 66 29.83 -3.01 -29.35
CA LYS A 66 28.52 -3.68 -29.27
C LYS A 66 27.51 -2.95 -30.13
N LYS A 67 27.03 -3.61 -31.19
CA LYS A 67 25.96 -3.13 -32.05
C LYS A 67 24.68 -3.92 -31.79
N LEU A 68 23.56 -3.22 -31.63
CA LEU A 68 22.24 -3.84 -31.55
C LEU A 68 21.92 -4.52 -32.88
N SER A 69 21.83 -5.85 -32.89
CA SER A 69 21.62 -6.62 -34.11
C SER A 69 20.13 -6.84 -34.39
N LYS A 70 19.37 -7.22 -33.36
CA LYS A 70 17.92 -7.47 -33.45
C LYS A 70 17.22 -7.04 -32.17
N LYS A 71 16.04 -6.46 -32.34
CA LYS A 71 15.13 -6.12 -31.24
C LYS A 71 13.77 -6.78 -31.49
N LYS A 72 13.36 -7.67 -30.59
CA LYS A 72 12.07 -8.34 -30.62
C LYS A 72 11.19 -7.83 -29.47
N VAL A 73 10.08 -7.18 -29.79
CA VAL A 73 9.09 -6.72 -28.81
C VAL A 73 7.88 -7.65 -28.84
N THR A 74 7.66 -8.39 -27.75
CA THR A 74 6.51 -9.30 -27.59
C THR A 74 5.52 -8.68 -26.62
N LYS A 75 4.27 -8.47 -27.06
CA LYS A 75 3.18 -8.00 -26.18
C LYS A 75 2.35 -9.19 -25.73
N LYS A 76 2.36 -9.48 -24.43
CA LYS A 76 1.55 -10.53 -23.79
C LYS A 76 0.33 -9.89 -23.13
N HIS A 77 -0.83 -10.47 -23.34
CA HIS A 77 -2.07 -10.06 -22.67
C HIS A 77 -2.39 -11.05 -21.54
N TYR A 78 -2.64 -10.54 -20.35
CA TYR A 78 -3.04 -11.30 -19.18
C TYR A 78 -4.47 -10.96 -18.83
N SER A 79 -5.33 -11.98 -18.83
CA SER A 79 -6.74 -11.84 -18.50
C SER A 79 -6.96 -11.46 -17.02
N PRO A 80 -8.11 -10.85 -16.69
CA PRO A 80 -8.53 -10.62 -15.31
C PRO A 80 -8.50 -11.89 -14.45
N ASP A 81 -7.94 -11.81 -13.24
CA ASP A 81 -7.85 -12.93 -12.28
C ASP A 81 -8.83 -12.75 -11.10
N ILE A 82 -9.84 -13.61 -11.04
CA ILE A 82 -10.85 -13.61 -9.96
C ILE A 82 -10.25 -13.91 -8.59
N SER A 83 -9.16 -14.66 -8.54
CA SER A 83 -8.45 -14.97 -7.28
C SER A 83 -7.85 -13.71 -6.69
N ALA A 84 -7.30 -12.83 -7.55
CA ALA A 84 -6.77 -11.54 -7.13
C ALA A 84 -7.88 -10.58 -6.67
N VAL A 85 -9.05 -10.60 -7.35
CA VAL A 85 -10.24 -9.86 -6.92
C VAL A 85 -10.67 -10.27 -5.52
N LYS A 86 -10.76 -11.58 -5.24
CA LYS A 86 -11.17 -12.10 -3.94
C LYS A 86 -10.25 -11.61 -2.82
N VAL A 87 -8.94 -11.73 -3.01
CA VAL A 87 -7.95 -11.26 -2.03
C VAL A 87 -8.05 -9.74 -1.82
N LEU A 88 -8.27 -8.97 -2.88
CA LEU A 88 -8.47 -7.52 -2.77
C LEU A 88 -9.68 -7.18 -1.89
N LEU A 89 -10.82 -7.82 -2.17
CA LEU A 89 -12.05 -7.60 -1.42
C LEU A 89 -11.87 -7.96 0.04
N GLU A 90 -11.39 -9.16 0.35
CA GLU A 90 -11.25 -9.65 1.72
C GLU A 90 -10.23 -8.85 2.55
N ARG A 91 -9.12 -8.40 1.94
CA ARG A 91 -8.02 -7.79 2.70
C ARG A 91 -8.08 -6.26 2.76
N TYR A 92 -8.58 -5.61 1.71
CA TYR A 92 -8.50 -4.15 1.59
C TYR A 92 -9.87 -3.46 1.61
N TYR A 93 -10.95 -4.17 1.29
CA TYR A 93 -12.29 -3.58 1.28
C TYR A 93 -13.12 -4.15 2.43
N LYS A 94 -13.30 -3.33 3.46
CA LYS A 94 -14.17 -3.71 4.56
C LYS A 94 -15.62 -3.76 4.10
N THR A 95 -16.34 -4.78 4.53
CA THR A 95 -17.79 -4.81 4.35
C THR A 95 -18.43 -3.67 5.13
N TYR A 96 -19.68 -3.33 4.79
CA TYR A 96 -20.42 -2.33 5.57
C TYR A 96 -20.53 -2.73 7.04
N GLU A 97 -20.75 -4.02 7.31
CA GLU A 97 -20.81 -4.58 8.67
C GLU A 97 -19.51 -4.37 9.43
N GLU A 98 -18.37 -4.74 8.85
CA GLU A 98 -17.05 -4.54 9.47
C GLU A 98 -16.75 -3.07 9.74
N ARG A 99 -17.15 -2.18 8.83
CA ARG A 99 -17.01 -0.74 9.00
C ARG A 99 -17.84 -0.27 10.20
N VAL A 100 -19.11 -0.68 10.30
CA VAL A 100 -20.00 -0.34 11.44
C VAL A 100 -19.43 -0.88 12.75
N LEU A 101 -18.92 -2.11 12.77
CA LEU A 101 -18.30 -2.70 13.96
C LEU A 101 -17.04 -1.96 14.42
N SER A 102 -16.35 -1.26 13.51
CA SER A 102 -15.17 -0.45 13.84
C SER A 102 -15.46 1.01 14.23
N MET A 103 -16.73 1.45 14.18
CA MET A 103 -17.14 2.80 14.55
C MET A 103 -17.24 2.96 16.08
N SER A 104 -16.91 4.15 16.56
CA SER A 104 -17.19 4.58 17.93
C SER A 104 -18.68 4.86 18.17
N ASP A 105 -19.08 4.93 19.43
CA ASP A 105 -20.48 5.20 19.82
C ASP A 105 -21.02 6.51 19.21
N ASP A 106 -20.18 7.54 19.09
CA ASP A 106 -20.59 8.83 18.53
C ASP A 106 -20.71 8.77 17.00
N GLU A 107 -19.81 8.06 16.32
CA GLU A 107 -19.91 7.79 14.89
C GLU A 107 -21.16 6.96 14.57
N LEU A 108 -21.51 5.98 15.42
CA LEU A 108 -22.72 5.17 15.28
C LEU A 108 -24.01 6.01 15.41
N LYS A 109 -24.04 7.00 16.31
CA LYS A 109 -25.20 7.92 16.44
C LYS A 109 -25.37 8.79 15.20
N LEU A 110 -24.27 9.28 14.64
CA LEU A 110 -24.29 10.06 13.40
C LEU A 110 -24.79 9.21 12.24
N GLU A 111 -24.25 7.99 12.10
CA GLU A 111 -24.64 7.08 11.03
C GLU A 111 -26.12 6.67 11.17
N LYS A 112 -26.60 6.41 12.39
CA LYS A 112 -28.02 6.19 12.66
C LYS A 112 -28.88 7.37 12.18
N THR A 113 -28.50 8.60 12.53
CA THR A 113 -29.25 9.81 12.15
C THR A 113 -29.26 9.97 10.63
N ARG A 114 -28.12 9.74 9.96
CA ARG A 114 -28.01 9.76 8.50
C ARG A 114 -28.97 8.77 7.85
N LEU A 115 -29.01 7.53 8.35
CA LEU A 115 -29.92 6.48 7.85
C LEU A 115 -31.39 6.82 8.09
N GLU A 116 -31.74 7.38 9.25
CA GLU A 116 -33.11 7.83 9.54
C GLU A 116 -33.58 8.91 8.56
N ASN A 117 -32.72 9.86 8.21
CA ASN A 117 -33.05 10.92 7.26
C ASN A 117 -33.24 10.37 5.83
N ILE A 118 -32.43 9.38 5.42
CA ILE A 118 -32.61 8.68 4.14
C ILE A 118 -33.97 7.96 4.11
N LEU A 119 -34.32 7.24 5.18
CA LEU A 119 -35.60 6.52 5.25
C LEU A 119 -36.82 7.45 5.25
N LYS A 120 -36.68 8.66 5.82
CA LYS A 120 -37.72 9.70 5.77
C LYS A 120 -37.80 10.41 4.42
N GLY A 121 -36.86 10.17 3.51
CA GLY A 121 -36.79 10.84 2.21
C GLY A 121 -36.35 12.30 2.31
N GLU A 122 -35.67 12.68 3.39
CA GLU A 122 -35.15 14.06 3.58
C GLU A 122 -33.81 14.28 2.86
N VAL A 123 -33.16 13.21 2.37
CA VAL A 123 -31.90 13.23 1.63
C VAL A 123 -31.95 12.24 0.47
N ASP A 124 -31.81 12.73 -0.75
CA ASP A 124 -31.69 11.90 -1.95
C ASP A 124 -30.32 11.19 -1.95
N GLY A 125 -30.32 9.86 -1.93
CA GLY A 125 -29.11 9.05 -1.95
C GLY A 125 -28.37 9.21 -3.29
N ASN A 126 -27.12 9.65 -3.23
CA ASN A 126 -26.19 9.73 -4.37
C ASN A 126 -25.23 8.54 -4.35
#